data_AF-A0A9W6K7F1-F1
#
_entry.id   AF-A0A9W6K7F1-F1
#
_cell.length_a   1.000
_cell.length_b   1.000
_cell.length_c   1.000
_cell.angle_alpha   90.00
_cell.angle_beta   90.00
_cell.angle_gamma   90.00
#
_symmetry.space_group_name_H-M   'P 1'
#
loop_
_entity.id
_entity.type
_entity.pdbx_description
1 polymer ?
#
loop_
_entity_poly.entity_id
_entity_poly.type
_entity_poly.pdbx_seq_one_letter_code
_entity_poly.pdbx_strand_id
1 'polypeptide(L)'
;MQLTEIEMRRALGLEPDDKAVKEEIRKEKRVFPHTLITYSVRRADGGPTFKFEHKSRSISIDIAKLEAEKEIKRKGLVVWALLDVEQIS
;
A
#
# COMPACT_ATOMS: atom_id res chain seq x y z
N MET A 1 -13.60 19.60 58.51
CA MET A 1 -13.98 19.42 57.10
C MET A 1 -13.13 18.29 56.55
N GLN A 2 -13.74 17.15 56.21
CA GLN A 2 -13.01 16.03 55.60
C GLN A 2 -13.00 16.25 54.09
N LEU A 3 -11.81 16.34 53.51
CA LEU A 3 -11.64 16.39 52.06
C LEU A 3 -12.00 15.03 51.50
N THR A 4 -12.73 15.02 50.39
CA THR A 4 -13.10 13.78 49.73
C THR A 4 -11.88 13.15 49.05
N GLU A 5 -11.85 11.82 48.92
CA GLU A 5 -10.72 11.08 48.32
C GLU A 5 -10.35 11.62 46.92
N ILE A 6 -11.34 12.11 46.18
CA ILE A 6 -11.20 12.71 44.85
C ILE A 6 -10.39 14.00 44.91
N GLU A 7 -10.66 14.87 45.89
CA GLU A 7 -9.95 16.14 46.07
C GLU A 7 -8.49 15.91 46.48
N MET A 8 -8.23 14.90 47.32
CA MET A 8 -6.86 14.52 47.68
C MET A 8 -6.07 13.99 46.47
N ARG A 9 -6.70 13.19 45.61
CA ARG A 9 -6.05 12.68 44.38
C ARG A 9 -5.73 13.79 43.39
N ARG A 10 -6.63 14.78 43.23
CA ARG A 10 -6.39 15.97 42.39
C ARG A 10 -5.22 16.82 42.91
N ALA A 11 -5.16 17.06 44.22
CA ALA A 11 -4.06 17.83 44.83
C ALA A 11 -2.69 17.14 44.68
N LEU A 12 -2.68 15.81 44.62
CA LEU A 12 -1.48 14.98 44.42
C LEU A 12 -1.14 14.74 42.94
N GLY A 13 -1.92 15.29 42.00
CA GLY A 13 -1.71 15.09 40.56
C GLY A 13 -1.92 13.65 40.08
N LEU A 14 -2.68 12.85 40.84
CA LEU A 14 -2.98 11.44 40.57
C LEU A 14 -4.32 11.26 39.82
N GLU A 15 -4.87 12.32 39.24
CA GLU A 15 -6.03 12.19 38.37
C GLU A 15 -5.63 11.32 37.16
N PRO A 16 -6.39 10.25 36.85
CA PRO A 16 -6.16 9.53 35.60
C PRO A 16 -6.41 10.53 34.48
N ASP A 17 -5.38 10.82 33.70
CA ASP A 17 -5.50 11.65 32.53
C ASP A 17 -6.35 10.88 31.52
N ASP A 18 -7.68 11.08 31.56
CA ASP A 18 -8.65 10.58 30.59
C ASP A 18 -8.44 11.22 29.20
N LYS A 19 -7.34 11.94 28.99
CA LYS A 19 -6.82 12.14 27.66
C LYS A 19 -6.03 10.90 27.33
N ALA A 20 -6.76 9.87 26.91
CA ALA A 20 -6.25 8.93 25.95
C ALA A 20 -5.60 9.78 24.85
N VAL A 21 -4.27 9.91 24.92
CA VAL A 21 -3.46 10.38 23.83
C VAL A 21 -3.75 9.34 22.76
N LYS A 22 -4.74 9.62 21.92
CA LYS A 22 -4.81 9.05 20.59
C LYS A 22 -3.54 9.56 19.96
N GLU A 23 -2.44 8.87 20.21
CA GLU A 23 -1.34 8.82 19.30
C GLU A 23 -2.01 8.38 18.02
N GLU A 24 -2.36 9.37 17.19
CA GLU A 24 -2.42 9.20 15.77
C GLU A 24 -1.02 8.75 15.40
N ILE A 25 -0.77 7.45 15.62
CA ILE A 25 0.29 6.71 14.98
C ILE A 25 -0.05 6.91 13.52
N ARG A 26 0.51 7.99 12.94
CA ARG A 26 0.69 8.15 11.52
C ARG A 26 1.44 6.89 11.16
N LYS A 27 0.69 5.85 10.78
CA LYS A 27 1.25 4.64 10.21
C LYS A 27 1.94 5.16 8.97
N GLU A 28 3.22 5.48 9.11
CA GLU A 28 4.11 5.70 7.98
C GLU A 28 3.78 4.56 7.05
N LYS A 29 3.26 4.89 5.86
CA LYS A 29 2.86 3.89 4.88
C LYS A 29 4.11 3.05 4.65
N ARG A 30 4.18 1.88 5.30
CA ARG A 30 5.27 0.92 5.09
C ARG A 30 5.26 0.65 3.60
N VAL A 31 6.23 1.21 2.89
CA VAL A 31 6.44 0.91 1.49
C VAL A 31 7.03 -0.49 1.50
N PHE A 32 6.19 -1.47 1.22
CA PHE A 32 6.68 -2.83 1.07
C PHE A 32 7.44 -2.91 -0.26
N PRO A 33 8.58 -3.61 -0.29
CA PRO A 33 9.33 -3.79 -1.51
C PRO A 33 8.43 -4.49 -2.55
N HIS A 34 8.34 -3.92 -3.75
CA HIS A 34 7.54 -4.44 -4.85
C HIS A 34 8.14 -4.06 -6.20
N THR A 35 7.86 -4.90 -7.20
CA THR A 35 8.26 -4.64 -8.59
C THR A 35 7.04 -4.13 -9.36
N LEU A 36 7.14 -2.93 -9.91
CA LEU A 36 6.15 -2.33 -10.79
C LEU A 36 6.56 -2.59 -12.24
N ILE A 37 5.66 -3.20 -13.01
CA ILE A 37 5.88 -3.46 -14.43
C ILE A 37 4.85 -2.71 -15.24
N THR A 38 5.33 -1.96 -16.22
CA THR A 38 4.51 -1.19 -17.12
C THR A 38 4.60 -1.80 -18.51
N TYR A 39 3.48 -2.30 -19.01
CA TYR A 39 3.32 -2.80 -20.38
C TYR A 39 2.48 -1.85 -21.23
N SER A 40 2.77 -1.83 -22.52
CA SER A 40 1.82 -1.39 -23.54
C SER A 40 1.01 -2.60 -23.96
N VAL A 41 -0.31 -2.52 -23.81
CA VAL A 41 -1.25 -3.59 -24.15
C VAL A 41 -2.28 -3.09 -25.14
N ARG A 42 -2.86 -4.03 -25.90
CA ARG A 42 -3.98 -3.77 -26.80
C ARG A 42 -5.06 -4.82 -26.60
N ARG A 43 -6.26 -4.53 -27.07
CA ARG A 43 -7.32 -5.55 -27.11
C ARG A 43 -7.09 -6.52 -28.27
N ALA A 44 -7.58 -7.75 -28.12
CA ALA A 44 -7.40 -8.82 -29.11
C ALA A 44 -8.19 -8.60 -30.40
N ASP A 45 -9.30 -7.88 -30.33
CA ASP A 45 -10.17 -7.45 -31.44
C ASP A 45 -9.56 -6.30 -32.28
N GLY A 46 -8.41 -5.77 -31.87
CA GLY A 46 -7.75 -4.65 -32.51
C GLY A 46 -8.16 -3.31 -31.90
N GLY A 47 -7.23 -2.36 -31.88
CA GLY A 47 -7.45 -1.05 -31.28
C GLY A 47 -6.16 -0.37 -30.85
N PRO A 48 -6.24 0.89 -30.37
CA PRO A 48 -5.08 1.62 -29.88
C PRO A 48 -4.46 0.94 -28.66
N THR A 49 -3.15 1.06 -28.53
CA THR A 49 -2.42 0.55 -27.37
C THR A 49 -2.59 1.47 -26.17
N PHE A 50 -2.71 0.90 -24.97
CA PHE A 50 -2.78 1.65 -23.71
C PHE A 50 -1.82 1.08 -22.68
N LYS A 51 -1.52 1.87 -21.65
CA LYS A 51 -0.61 1.48 -20.57
C LYS A 51 -1.31 0.56 -19.58
N PHE A 52 -0.63 -0.50 -19.19
CA PHE A 52 -1.03 -1.44 -18.17
C PHE A 52 0.06 -1.56 -17.12
N GLU A 53 -0.28 -1.26 -15.88
CA GLU A 53 0.63 -1.33 -14.75
C GLU A 53 0.27 -2.54 -13.87
N HIS A 54 1.28 -3.33 -13.52
CA HIS A 54 1.16 -4.47 -12.63
C HIS A 54 2.14 -4.35 -11.47
N LYS A 55 1.62 -4.44 -10.25
CA LYS A 55 2.42 -4.44 -9.01
C LYS A 55 2.58 -5.87 -8.53
N SER A 56 3.78 -6.43 -8.70
CA SER A 56 4.13 -7.72 -8.14
C SER A 56 4.80 -7.54 -6.78
N ARG A 57 4.46 -8.42 -5.83
CA ARG A 57 5.13 -8.52 -4.53
C ARG A 57 6.48 -9.25 -4.62
N SER A 58 6.79 -9.82 -5.78
CA SER A 58 8.06 -10.49 -6.01
C SER A 58 9.18 -9.47 -6.24
N ILE A 59 10.34 -9.76 -5.66
CA ILE A 59 11.60 -9.06 -5.93
C ILE A 59 12.18 -9.53 -7.28
N SER A 60 11.78 -10.69 -7.78
CA SER A 60 12.25 -11.19 -9.07
C SER A 60 11.47 -10.57 -10.22
N ILE A 61 12.19 -9.87 -11.11
CA ILE A 61 11.64 -9.23 -12.30
C ILE A 61 10.96 -10.25 -13.24
N ASP A 62 11.58 -11.42 -13.43
CA ASP A 62 11.04 -12.43 -14.36
C ASP A 62 9.72 -13.03 -13.84
N ILE A 63 9.63 -13.26 -12.53
CA ILE A 63 8.38 -13.70 -11.89
C ILE A 63 7.32 -12.61 -12.02
N ALA A 64 7.68 -11.36 -11.74
CA ALA A 64 6.77 -10.23 -11.84
C ALA A 64 6.24 -10.06 -13.29
N LYS A 65 7.10 -10.23 -14.31
CA LYS A 65 6.69 -10.19 -15.73
C LYS A 65 5.68 -11.29 -16.03
N LEU A 66 5.96 -12.50 -15.59
CA LEU A 66 5.10 -13.65 -15.82
C LEU A 66 3.74 -13.50 -15.11
N GLU A 67 3.70 -12.88 -13.93
CA GLU A 67 2.46 -12.53 -13.24
C GLU A 67 1.66 -11.46 -13.99
N ALA A 68 2.34 -10.40 -14.44
CA ALA A 68 1.73 -9.34 -15.23
C ALA A 68 1.12 -9.89 -16.53
N GLU A 69 1.86 -10.70 -17.28
CA GLU A 69 1.39 -11.30 -18.55
C GLU A 69 0.20 -12.24 -18.33
N LYS A 70 0.21 -13.03 -17.25
CA LYS A 70 -0.95 -13.85 -16.86
C LYS A 70 -2.18 -12.99 -16.60
N GLU A 71 -2.03 -11.86 -15.93
CA GLU A 71 -3.14 -10.96 -15.64
C GLU A 71 -3.67 -10.27 -16.92
N ILE A 72 -2.78 -9.82 -17.79
CA ILE A 72 -3.12 -9.24 -19.10
C ILE A 72 -3.91 -10.26 -19.93
N LYS A 73 -3.45 -11.51 -19.97
CA LYS A 73 -4.15 -12.60 -20.67
C LYS A 73 -5.53 -12.90 -20.06
N ARG A 74 -5.65 -12.90 -18.72
CA ARG A 74 -6.96 -13.07 -18.03
C ARG A 74 -7.94 -11.95 -18.38
N LYS A 75 -7.44 -10.74 -18.64
CA LYS A 75 -8.25 -9.59 -19.07
C LYS A 75 -8.57 -9.60 -20.57
N GLY A 76 -8.15 -10.63 -21.32
CA GLY A 76 -8.37 -10.73 -22.77
C GLY A 76 -7.54 -9.72 -23.59
N LEU A 77 -6.46 -9.22 -23.00
CA LEU A 77 -5.56 -8.25 -23.62
C LEU A 77 -4.33 -8.95 -24.17
N VAL A 78 -3.66 -8.29 -25.11
CA VAL A 78 -2.43 -8.74 -25.75
C VAL A 78 -1.32 -7.76 -25.43
N VAL A 79 -0.18 -8.28 -24.98
CA VAL A 79 1.03 -7.49 -24.76
C VAL A 79 1.57 -7.03 -26.10
N TRP A 80 1.84 -5.73 -26.22
CA TRP A 80 2.45 -5.13 -27.40
C TRP A 80 3.94 -4.84 -27.19
N ALA A 81 4.28 -4.19 -26.08
CA ALA A 81 5.66 -3.88 -25.73
C ALA A 81 5.82 -3.74 -24.21
N LEU A 82 6.98 -4.11 -23.67
CA LEU A 82 7.39 -3.74 -22.32
C LEU A 82 7.81 -2.28 -22.34
N LEU A 83 7.23 -1.45 -21.48
CA LEU A 83 7.56 -0.03 -21.39
C LEU A 83 8.57 0.23 -20.28
N ASP A 84 8.31 -0.30 -19.09
CA ASP A 84 9.16 -0.02 -17.93
C ASP A 84 9.11 -1.13 -16.88
N VAL A 85 10.18 -1.22 -16.09
CA VAL A 85 10.31 -2.11 -14.94
C VAL A 85 11.00 -1.34 -13.83
N GLU A 86 10.25 -1.04 -12.78
CA GLU A 86 10.76 -0.37 -11.58
C GLU A 86 10.73 -1.33 -10.40
N GLN A 87 11.86 -1.47 -9.71
CA GLN A 87 11.91 -2.17 -8.44
C GLN A 87 11.95 -1.15 -7.31
N ILE A 88 10.91 -1.15 -6.50
CA ILE A 88 10.77 -0.28 -5.33
C ILE A 88 11.15 -1.12 -4.12
N SER A 89 12.24 -0.77 -3.44
CA SER A 89 12.75 -1.49 -2.25
C SER A 89 12.46 -0.76 -0.95
#